data_AF-A0A965P8H4-F1
#
_entry.id   AF-A0A965P8H4-F1
#
_cell.length_a   1.000
_cell.length_b   1.000
_cell.length_c   1.000
_cell.angle_alpha   90.00
_cell.angle_beta   90.00
_cell.angle_gamma   90.00
#
_symmetry.space_group_name_H-M   'P 1'
#
loop_
_entity.id
_entity.type
_entity.pdbx_description
1 polymer ?
#
loop_
_entity_poly.entity_id
_entity_poly.type
_entity_poly.pdbx_seq_one_letter_code
_entity_poly.pdbx_strand_id
1 'polypeptide(L)'
;MGKEHSNPEYKRNRAIILQGKPSCNYCGKPANTVDHIVALMNGGDHSLDNLTPCCAKCNNIKGHKEVKQRNATTSHARAEAMRNHGI
;
A
#
# COMPACT_ATOMS: atom_id res chain seq x y z
N MET A 1 7.96 10.47 0.20
CA MET A 1 8.23 9.13 0.78
C MET A 1 8.34 9.28 2.28
N GLY A 2 7.25 9.03 3.00
CA GLY A 2 7.08 9.38 4.40
C GLY A 2 7.81 8.45 5.38
N LYS A 3 7.83 8.86 6.65
CA LYS A 3 8.47 8.24 7.82
C LYS A 3 8.15 6.75 8.04
N GLU A 4 7.20 6.18 7.29
CA GLU A 4 6.72 4.81 7.36
C GLU A 4 7.83 3.77 7.10
N HIS A 5 8.79 4.07 6.22
CA HIS A 5 9.93 3.18 5.95
C HIS A 5 10.96 3.14 7.09
N SER A 6 10.82 4.02 8.09
CA SER A 6 11.69 4.07 9.26
C SER A 6 11.24 3.11 10.37
N ASN A 7 10.01 2.57 10.32
CA ASN A 7 9.47 1.68 11.33
C ASN A 7 10.37 0.42 11.49
N PRO A 8 10.85 0.10 12.71
CA PRO A 8 11.75 -1.04 12.94
C PRO A 8 11.08 -2.40 12.66
N GLU A 9 9.78 -2.53 12.90
CA GLU A 9 9.01 -3.74 12.58
C GLU A 9 8.96 -3.96 11.08
N TYR A 10 8.60 -2.92 10.32
CA TYR A 10 8.59 -2.97 8.86
C TYR A 10 9.95 -3.37 8.30
N LYS A 11 11.04 -2.77 8.81
CA LYS A 11 12.40 -3.10 8.37
C LYS A 11 12.75 -4.57 8.60
N ARG A 12 12.45 -5.11 9.79
CA ARG A 12 12.68 -6.52 10.12
C ARG A 12 11.84 -7.45 9.25
N ASN A 13 10.54 -7.24 9.21
CA ASN A 13 9.61 -8.12 8.48
C ASN A 13 9.86 -8.08 6.97
N ARG A 14 10.19 -6.91 6.42
CA ARG A 14 10.63 -6.78 5.03
C ARG A 14 11.89 -7.61 4.74
N ALA A 15 12.87 -7.59 5.64
CA ALA A 15 14.09 -8.38 5.46
C ALA A 15 13.79 -9.89 5.50
N ILE A 16 12.95 -10.34 6.44
CA ILE A 16 12.51 -11.73 6.56
C ILE A 16 11.86 -12.22 5.26
N ILE A 17 10.89 -11.46 4.73
CA ILE A 17 10.16 -11.82 3.51
C ILE A 17 11.12 -11.90 2.31
N LEU A 18 12.03 -10.94 2.16
CA LEU A 18 12.93 -10.87 1.00
C LEU A 18 14.13 -11.83 1.07
N GLN A 19 14.45 -12.39 2.24
CA GLN A 19 15.60 -13.27 2.43
C GLN A 19 15.58 -14.48 1.48
N GLY A 20 14.41 -15.04 1.21
CA GLY A 20 14.23 -16.21 0.35
C GLY A 20 14.24 -15.93 -1.15
N LYS A 21 14.52 -14.69 -1.59
CA LYS A 21 14.35 -14.23 -2.98
C LYS A 21 12.98 -14.66 -3.56
N PRO A 22 11.87 -14.35 -2.87
CA PRO A 22 10.56 -14.81 -3.28
C PRO A 22 10.15 -14.24 -4.63
N SER A 23 9.17 -14.89 -5.25
CA SER A 23 8.46 -14.35 -6.40
C SER A 23 7.40 -13.34 -5.95
N CYS A 24 7.13 -12.36 -6.81
CA CYS A 24 6.07 -11.38 -6.64
C CYS A 24 4.71 -12.08 -6.66
N ASN A 25 3.90 -11.92 -5.61
CA ASN A 25 2.57 -12.53 -5.52
C ASN A 25 1.61 -12.09 -6.63
N TYR A 26 1.88 -10.95 -7.28
CA TYR A 26 1.01 -10.41 -8.32
C TYR A 26 1.37 -10.87 -9.74
N CYS A 27 2.66 -11.05 -10.04
CA CYS A 27 3.09 -11.34 -11.41
C CYS A 27 4.12 -12.46 -11.56
N GLY A 28 4.53 -13.12 -10.46
CA GLY A 28 5.49 -14.22 -10.47
C GLY A 28 6.95 -13.84 -10.73
N LYS A 29 7.25 -12.60 -11.14
CA LYS A 29 8.63 -12.11 -11.32
C LYS A 29 9.36 -11.96 -9.98
N PRO A 30 10.70 -11.93 -9.93
CA PRO A 30 11.43 -11.75 -8.69
C PRO A 30 10.96 -10.53 -7.89
N ALA A 31 10.65 -10.73 -6.61
CA ALA A 31 10.28 -9.65 -5.71
C ALA A 31 11.53 -8.96 -5.17
N ASN A 32 11.51 -7.63 -5.20
CA ASN A 32 12.58 -6.76 -4.66
C ASN A 32 12.03 -5.75 -3.64
N THR A 33 10.72 -5.74 -3.45
CA THR A 33 10.00 -4.92 -2.47
C THR A 33 8.99 -5.78 -1.74
N VAL A 34 8.36 -5.18 -0.73
CA VAL A 34 7.22 -5.76 -0.04
C VAL A 34 6.08 -4.77 -0.17
N ASP A 35 4.89 -5.29 -0.40
CA ASP A 35 3.64 -4.52 -0.47
C ASP A 35 2.79 -4.85 0.76
N HIS A 36 2.05 -3.86 1.23
CA HIS A 36 1.04 -4.04 2.26
C HIS A 36 -0.26 -4.51 1.63
N ILE A 37 -0.77 -5.68 2.02
CA ILE A 37 -2.03 -6.24 1.49
C ILE A 37 -3.15 -5.22 1.72
N VAL A 38 -3.33 -4.80 2.97
CA VAL A 38 -4.13 -3.63 3.35
C VAL A 38 -3.21 -2.43 3.46
N ALA A 39 -3.43 -1.40 2.64
CA ALA A 39 -2.62 -0.17 2.68
C ALA A 39 -2.66 0.49 4.08
N LEU A 40 -1.55 1.09 4.51
CA LEU A 40 -1.44 1.77 5.81
C LEU A 40 -2.52 2.86 5.98
N MET A 41 -2.77 3.63 4.92
CA MET A 41 -3.82 4.65 4.90
C MET A 41 -5.25 4.10 5.00
N ASN A 42 -5.44 2.79 4.77
CA ASN A 42 -6.70 2.09 4.96
C ASN A 42 -6.72 1.28 6.28
N GLY A 43 -5.78 1.52 7.19
CA GLY A 43 -5.70 0.86 8.50
C GLY A 43 -4.87 -0.42 8.54
N GLY A 44 -4.11 -0.74 7.50
CA GLY A 44 -3.17 -1.86 7.54
C GLY A 44 -1.99 -1.63 8.47
N ASP A 45 -1.32 -2.71 8.88
CA ASP A 45 -0.17 -2.68 9.79
C ASP A 45 1.11 -3.27 9.15
N HIS A 46 2.23 -3.35 9.88
CA HIS A 46 3.50 -3.89 9.38
C HIS A 46 3.78 -5.35 9.76
N SER A 47 2.78 -6.07 10.27
CA SER A 47 2.85 -7.49 10.59
C SER A 47 3.13 -8.34 9.35
N LEU A 48 3.79 -9.49 9.56
CA LEU A 48 4.10 -10.43 8.48
C LEU A 48 2.86 -10.87 7.69
N ASP A 49 1.69 -10.97 8.36
CA ASP A 49 0.43 -11.34 7.73
C ASP A 49 -0.09 -10.29 6.74
N ASN A 50 0.17 -9.01 7.00
CA ASN A 50 -0.23 -7.92 6.11
C ASN A 50 0.85 -7.55 5.06
N LEU A 51 1.98 -8.26 5.04
CA LEU A 51 3.09 -7.98 4.15
C LEU A 51 3.28 -9.11 3.12
N THR A 52 3.29 -8.75 1.84
CA THR A 52 3.45 -9.71 0.75
C THR A 52 4.65 -9.38 -0.15
N PRO A 53 5.41 -10.37 -0.63
CA PRO A 53 6.49 -10.11 -1.57
C PRO A 53 5.95 -9.55 -2.89
N CYS A 54 6.56 -8.46 -3.36
CA CYS A 54 6.10 -7.73 -4.52
C CYS A 54 7.27 -7.15 -5.33
N CYS A 55 7.15 -7.11 -6.66
CA CYS A 55 8.11 -6.39 -7.49
C CYS A 55 7.77 -4.89 -7.52
N ALA A 56 8.79 -4.04 -7.66
CA ALA A 56 8.61 -2.59 -7.68
C ALA A 56 7.56 -2.11 -8.69
N LYS A 57 7.44 -2.76 -9.87
CA LYS A 57 6.44 -2.41 -10.88
C LYS A 57 5.02 -2.63 -10.36
N CYS A 58 4.71 -3.82 -9.84
CA CYS A 58 3.39 -4.13 -9.29
C CYS A 58 3.06 -3.25 -8.09
N ASN A 59 4.04 -3.05 -7.21
CA ASN A 59 3.88 -2.21 -6.02
C ASN A 59 3.50 -0.75 -6.40
N ASN A 60 4.20 -0.16 -7.38
CA ASN A 60 3.86 1.18 -7.86
C ASN A 60 2.46 1.24 -8.49
N ILE A 61 2.10 0.28 -9.36
CA ILE A 61 0.77 0.24 -9.99
C ILE A 61 -0.34 0.21 -8.94
N LYS A 62 -0.20 -0.65 -7.92
CA LYS A 62 -1.15 -0.72 -6.81
C LYS A 62 -1.19 0.60 -6.05
N GLY A 63 -0.05 1.15 -5.65
CA GLY A 63 0.02 2.44 -4.95
C GLY A 63 -0.68 3.58 -5.73
N HIS A 64 -0.48 3.67 -7.04
CA HIS A 64 -1.19 4.65 -7.88
C HIS A 64 -2.70 4.44 -7.88
N LYS A 65 -3.16 3.19 -7.92
CA LYS A 65 -4.59 2.84 -7.87
C LYS A 65 -5.21 3.24 -6.53
N GLU A 66 -4.55 2.92 -5.42
CA GLU A 66 -4.99 3.29 -4.06
C GLU A 66 -5.11 4.82 -3.93
N VAL A 67 -4.10 5.57 -4.42
CA VAL A 67 -4.12 7.04 -4.40
C VAL A 67 -5.24 7.61 -5.26
N LYS A 68 -5.52 7.00 -6.42
CA LYS A 68 -6.64 7.43 -7.27
C LYS A 68 -7.98 7.19 -6.59
N GLN A 69 -8.16 6.04 -5.93
CA GLN A 69 -9.40 5.67 -5.24
C GLN A 69 -9.70 6.58 -4.05
N ARG A 70 -8.70 6.91 -3.21
CA ARG A 70 -8.90 7.90 -2.13
C ARG A 70 -9.34 9.25 -2.67
N ASN A 71 -8.70 9.73 -3.73
CA ASN A 71 -8.97 11.06 -4.26
C ASN A 71 -10.39 11.11 -4.83
N ALA A 72 -10.84 10.05 -5.49
CA ALA A 72 -12.22 9.92 -5.94
C ALA A 72 -13.21 9.93 -4.76
N THR A 73 -12.93 9.16 -3.70
CA THR A 73 -13.78 9.06 -2.51
C THR A 73 -13.88 10.40 -1.78
N THR A 74 -12.75 11.07 -1.53
CA THR A 74 -12.76 12.39 -0.89
C THR A 74 -13.46 13.44 -1.75
N SER A 75 -13.29 13.42 -3.06
CA SER A 75 -14.00 14.33 -3.97
C SER A 75 -15.50 14.09 -3.96
N HIS A 76 -15.96 12.84 -3.90
CA HIS A 76 -17.38 12.52 -3.78
C HIS A 76 -17.97 13.04 -2.46
N ALA A 77 -17.31 12.76 -1.34
CA ALA A 77 -17.74 13.24 -0.02
C ALA A 77 -17.78 14.77 0.05
N ARG A 78 -16.79 15.45 -0.54
CA ARG A 78 -16.79 16.91 -0.65
C ARG A 78 -17.95 17.43 -1.49
N ALA A 79 -18.18 16.86 -2.67
CA ALA A 79 -19.27 17.26 -3.54
C ALA A 79 -20.64 17.05 -2.88
N GLU A 80 -20.80 15.98 -2.10
CA GLU A 80 -22.01 15.71 -1.33
C GLU A 80 -22.23 16.72 -0.21
N ALA A 81 -21.17 17.05 0.55
CA ALA A 81 -21.25 18.08 1.58
C ALA A 81 -21.66 19.46 1.02
N MET A 82 -21.17 19.83 -0.18
CA MET A 82 -21.57 21.07 -0.85
C MET A 82 -23.07 21.05 -1.22
N ARG A 83 -23.58 19.93 -1.74
CA ARG A 83 -25.01 19.77 -2.07
C ARG A 83 -25.91 19.87 -0.82
N ASN A 84 -25.50 19.25 0.29
CA ASN A 84 -26.29 19.24 1.53
C ASN A 84 -26.27 20.60 2.27
N HIS A 85 -25.30 21.47 1.97
CA HIS A 85 -25.20 22.81 2.54
C HIS A 85 -25.77 23.93 1.64
N GLY A 86 -26.40 23.59 0.51
CA GLY A 86 -27.26 24.51 -0.24
C GLY A 86 -26.55 25.75 -0.80
N ILE A 87 -25.39 25.57 -1.42
CA ILE A 87 -24.79 26.53 -2.37
C ILE A 87 -24.82 25.90 -3.76
#